data_AF-A0A2T3KSQ7-F1
#
_entry.id   AF-A0A2T3KSQ7-F1
#
_cell.length_a   1.000
_cell.length_b   1.000
_cell.length_c   1.000
_cell.angle_alpha   90.00
_cell.angle_beta   90.00
_cell.angle_gamma   90.00
#
_symmetry.space_group_name_H-M   'P 1'
#
loop_
_entity.id
_entity.type
_entity.pdbx_description
1 polymer ?
#
loop_
_entity_poly.entity_id
_entity_poly.type
_entity_poly.pdbx_seq_one_letter_code
_entity_poly.pdbx_strand_id
1 'polypeptide(L)'
;MKKRWIAIATLSAIAALGIYAVKAPSSDKHHFTMLTAKNATIEKQAIAVGQIMPAQAVKIKSQIEGIVDKIYVNLGDKVEAGSPVIKLRPNPTPQDLTRVNADLLKSKADLESAKVKLANLQRLAAQKIIPANFDAYIQAQAAVKSKTAELKQKQQESDLMSKGESNAGSTKLTSIIYAPINGTVLDVKVDVGEPITSTESNQAATEIMTMADMNNIIFKGSVSEHDAAQLTEGMPVELTLAPYPDLKIAGKLTKVAVQSEKLNDDSNNNQQAQSFDNGFAVEVSDIKFPKDITLRSGFTATAHITLKKATDVMTVPERALHFKGNDPFVLIADDSTKGYKQVPVKLGLSDGINVEVLSGIEPKQSIIDASMVEGL
;
A
#
# COMPACT_ATOMS: atom_id res chain seq x y z
N MET A 1 -92.84 50.94 -6.22
CA MET A 1 -91.68 51.38 -7.05
C MET A 1 -90.30 51.28 -6.34
N LYS A 2 -90.20 51.36 -5.00
CA LYS A 2 -88.91 51.35 -4.27
C LYS A 2 -88.10 50.02 -4.31
N LYS A 3 -88.75 48.86 -4.49
CA LYS A 3 -88.06 47.55 -4.51
C LYS A 3 -87.22 47.28 -5.79
N ARG A 4 -87.55 47.91 -6.92
CA ARG A 4 -86.84 47.71 -8.20
C ARG A 4 -85.48 48.43 -8.26
N TRP A 5 -85.36 49.58 -7.57
CA TRP A 5 -84.12 50.34 -7.53
C TRP A 5 -83.05 49.69 -6.63
N ILE A 6 -83.48 49.04 -5.54
CA ILE A 6 -82.58 48.28 -4.66
C ILE A 6 -81.96 47.10 -5.43
N ALA A 7 -82.75 46.39 -6.24
CA ALA A 7 -82.25 45.27 -7.03
C ALA A 7 -81.21 45.68 -8.10
N ILE A 8 -81.38 46.84 -8.72
CA ILE A 8 -80.44 47.37 -9.73
C ILE A 8 -79.14 47.85 -9.06
N ALA A 9 -79.23 48.50 -7.90
CA ALA A 9 -78.07 48.93 -7.14
C ALA A 9 -77.25 47.73 -6.63
N THR A 10 -77.90 46.66 -6.17
CA THR A 10 -77.21 45.43 -5.77
C THR A 10 -76.56 44.73 -6.96
N LEU A 11 -77.21 44.70 -8.12
CA LEU A 11 -76.64 44.09 -9.33
C LEU A 11 -75.42 44.86 -9.83
N SER A 12 -75.46 46.20 -9.78
CA SER A 12 -74.34 47.06 -10.16
C SER A 12 -73.16 46.94 -9.19
N ALA A 13 -73.42 46.82 -7.88
CA ALA A 13 -72.38 46.59 -6.89
C ALA A 13 -71.69 45.23 -7.07
N ILE A 14 -72.47 44.17 -7.37
CA ILE A 14 -71.92 42.82 -7.65
C ILE A 14 -71.11 42.83 -8.96
N ALA A 15 -71.57 43.53 -9.99
CA ALA A 15 -70.81 43.69 -11.24
C ALA A 15 -69.51 44.48 -11.03
N ALA A 16 -69.53 45.54 -10.22
CA ALA A 16 -68.32 46.31 -9.88
C ALA A 16 -67.33 45.48 -9.04
N LEU A 17 -67.81 44.69 -8.08
CA LEU A 17 -67.00 43.74 -7.31
C LEU A 17 -66.42 42.63 -8.19
N GLY A 18 -67.20 42.10 -9.15
CA GLY A 18 -66.72 41.10 -10.11
C GLY A 18 -65.63 41.65 -11.04
N ILE A 19 -65.79 42.87 -11.53
CA ILE A 19 -64.77 43.53 -12.39
C ILE A 19 -63.52 43.88 -11.58
N TYR A 20 -63.67 44.30 -10.32
CA TYR A 20 -62.54 44.59 -9.44
C TYR A 20 -61.77 43.31 -9.07
N ALA A 21 -62.47 42.21 -8.80
CA ALA A 21 -61.84 40.92 -8.51
C ALA A 21 -61.08 40.34 -9.72
N VAL A 22 -61.54 40.61 -10.95
CA VAL A 22 -60.84 40.18 -12.18
C VAL A 22 -59.67 41.11 -12.54
N LYS A 23 -59.70 42.38 -12.10
CA LYS A 23 -58.60 43.34 -12.30
C LYS A 23 -57.63 43.44 -11.13
N ALA A 24 -57.93 42.82 -9.99
CA ALA A 24 -56.99 42.72 -8.88
C ALA A 24 -55.78 41.90 -9.38
N PRO A 25 -54.58 42.49 -9.47
CA PRO A 25 -53.40 41.73 -9.87
C PRO A 25 -53.21 40.64 -8.81
N SER A 26 -53.44 39.39 -9.20
CA SER A 26 -53.09 38.23 -8.39
C SER A 26 -51.57 38.18 -8.32
N SER A 27 -51.01 38.94 -7.37
CA SER A 27 -49.60 38.91 -7.05
C SER A 27 -49.35 37.67 -6.22
N ASP A 28 -49.40 36.50 -6.87
CA ASP A 28 -48.64 35.35 -6.39
C ASP A 28 -47.17 35.75 -6.52
N LYS A 29 -46.65 36.39 -5.47
CA LYS A 29 -45.21 36.56 -5.32
C LYS A 29 -44.65 35.17 -5.11
N HIS A 30 -44.21 34.55 -6.19
CA HIS A 30 -43.50 33.29 -6.13
C HIS A 30 -42.38 33.39 -5.09
N HIS A 31 -42.49 32.60 -4.02
CA HIS A 31 -41.47 32.53 -2.99
C HIS A 31 -40.33 31.66 -3.50
N PHE A 32 -39.38 32.27 -4.20
CA PHE A 32 -38.17 31.59 -4.62
C PHE A 32 -37.14 31.56 -3.48
N THR A 33 -36.56 30.39 -3.24
CA THR A 33 -35.35 30.28 -2.42
C THR A 33 -34.20 30.90 -3.21
N MET A 34 -33.56 31.92 -2.63
CA MET A 34 -32.46 32.63 -3.25
C MET A 34 -31.12 32.10 -2.73
N LEU A 35 -30.18 31.89 -3.64
CA LEU A 35 -28.80 31.50 -3.40
C LEU A 35 -27.90 32.68 -3.75
N THR A 36 -26.97 33.02 -2.87
CA THR A 36 -26.06 34.13 -3.11
C THR A 36 -24.79 33.63 -3.78
N ALA A 37 -24.44 34.22 -4.93
CA ALA A 37 -23.15 34.01 -5.56
C ALA A 37 -22.03 34.52 -4.64
N LYS A 38 -21.01 33.69 -4.40
CA LYS A 38 -19.90 34.03 -3.50
C LYS A 38 -18.57 33.66 -4.11
N ASN A 39 -17.54 34.39 -3.71
CA ASN A 39 -16.17 33.98 -4.01
C ASN A 39 -15.81 32.78 -3.14
N ALA A 40 -15.27 31.75 -3.77
CA ALA A 40 -14.74 30.58 -3.09
C ALA A 40 -13.55 30.02 -3.87
N THR A 41 -12.84 29.10 -3.24
CA THR A 41 -11.83 28.28 -3.91
C THR A 41 -12.49 27.01 -4.40
N ILE A 42 -12.38 26.73 -5.70
CA ILE A 42 -12.85 25.47 -6.30
C ILE A 42 -11.64 24.62 -6.63
N GLU A 43 -11.74 23.33 -6.30
CA GLU A 43 -10.73 22.33 -6.61
C GLU A 43 -11.38 21.17 -7.34
N LYS A 44 -10.87 20.85 -8.53
CA LYS A 44 -11.20 19.59 -9.18
C LYS A 44 -10.24 18.54 -8.64
N GLN A 45 -10.79 17.54 -7.98
CA GLN A 45 -10.03 16.48 -7.33
C GLN A 45 -10.30 15.13 -8.00
N ALA A 46 -9.24 14.32 -8.11
CA ALA A 46 -9.36 12.89 -8.39
C ALA A 46 -9.32 12.14 -7.06
N ILE A 47 -10.16 11.12 -6.92
CA ILE A 47 -10.21 10.29 -5.72
C ILE A 47 -9.50 8.98 -6.01
N ALA A 48 -8.49 8.67 -5.22
CA ALA A 48 -7.84 7.37 -5.23
C ALA A 48 -8.12 6.65 -3.91
N VAL A 49 -8.54 5.39 -4.00
CA VAL A 49 -8.82 4.54 -2.83
C VAL A 49 -7.72 3.49 -2.74
N GLY A 50 -7.19 3.29 -1.53
CA GLY A 50 -6.04 2.42 -1.37
C GLY A 50 -5.68 2.14 0.07
N GLN A 51 -4.42 1.79 0.27
CA GLN A 51 -3.87 1.42 1.57
C GLN A 51 -2.53 2.10 1.81
N ILE A 52 -2.23 2.32 3.08
CA ILE A 52 -0.94 2.77 3.56
C ILE A 52 -0.03 1.55 3.76
N MET A 53 1.13 1.55 3.12
CA MET A 53 2.10 0.47 3.17
C MET A 53 3.52 1.02 3.31
N PRO A 54 4.46 0.26 3.90
CA PRO A 54 5.86 0.66 3.89
C PRO A 54 6.37 0.75 2.45
N ALA A 55 7.28 1.70 2.20
CA ALA A 55 7.88 1.90 0.89
C ALA A 55 8.68 0.68 0.43
N GLN A 56 9.31 -0.02 1.37
CA GLN A 56 10.08 -1.25 1.14
C GLN A 56 9.74 -2.27 2.22
N ALA A 57 9.37 -3.47 1.78
CA ALA A 57 9.20 -4.64 2.64
C ALA A 57 10.08 -5.77 2.10
N VAL A 58 10.77 -6.45 2.99
CA VAL A 58 11.65 -7.58 2.69
C VAL A 58 11.04 -8.84 3.29
N LYS A 59 10.78 -9.80 2.41
CA LYS A 59 10.37 -11.16 2.78
C LYS A 59 11.62 -11.96 3.07
N ILE A 60 11.77 -12.38 4.32
CA ILE A 60 12.88 -13.21 4.76
C ILE A 60 12.50 -14.66 4.46
N LYS A 61 13.28 -15.30 3.60
CA LYS A 61 13.14 -16.72 3.26
C LYS A 61 14.28 -17.51 3.88
N SER A 62 14.06 -18.80 4.09
CA SER A 62 15.13 -19.66 4.59
C SER A 62 16.23 -19.87 3.55
N GLN A 63 17.48 -19.66 3.95
CA GLN A 63 18.65 -20.04 3.15
C GLN A 63 19.12 -21.46 3.45
N ILE A 64 18.62 -22.08 4.52
CA ILE A 64 19.03 -23.40 4.99
C ILE A 64 17.80 -24.25 5.32
N GLU A 65 17.90 -25.55 5.07
CA GLU A 65 16.83 -26.49 5.41
C GLU A 65 16.92 -26.89 6.88
N GLY A 66 15.77 -27.13 7.52
CA GLY A 66 15.74 -27.55 8.91
C GLY A 66 14.36 -27.44 9.54
N ILE A 67 14.33 -27.55 10.86
CA ILE A 67 13.13 -27.32 11.67
C ILE A 67 13.33 -26.05 12.49
N VAL A 68 12.28 -25.25 12.67
CA VAL A 68 12.33 -24.06 13.53
C VAL A 68 12.56 -24.49 14.99
N ASP A 69 13.70 -24.10 15.57
CA ASP A 69 14.07 -24.41 16.95
C ASP A 69 13.59 -23.31 17.91
N LYS A 70 13.84 -22.05 17.54
CA LYS A 70 13.43 -20.89 18.34
C LYS A 70 13.24 -19.65 17.48
N ILE A 71 12.22 -18.87 17.80
CA ILE A 71 11.97 -17.55 17.22
C ILE A 71 12.40 -16.50 18.27
N TYR A 72 13.23 -15.54 17.88
CA TYR A 72 13.78 -14.52 18.79
C TYR A 72 12.99 -13.21 18.80
N VAL A 73 12.08 -13.02 17.85
CA VAL A 73 11.39 -11.76 17.58
C VAL A 73 9.89 -12.02 17.45
N ASN A 74 9.08 -11.05 17.85
CA ASN A 74 7.63 -11.11 17.78
C ASN A 74 7.08 -10.10 16.76
N LEU A 75 5.82 -10.28 16.39
CA LEU A 75 5.07 -9.34 15.58
C LEU A 75 5.10 -7.93 16.20
N GLY A 76 5.53 -6.93 15.45
CA GLY A 76 5.63 -5.55 15.89
C GLY A 76 6.95 -5.16 16.57
N ASP A 77 7.86 -6.12 16.81
CA ASP A 77 9.18 -5.82 17.37
C ASP A 77 10.03 -5.02 16.37
N LYS A 78 10.77 -4.02 16.88
CA LYS A 78 11.80 -3.30 16.13
C LYS A 78 13.12 -4.06 16.22
N VAL A 79 13.70 -4.34 15.07
CA VAL A 79 14.89 -5.17 14.93
C VAL A 79 15.92 -4.45 14.07
N GLU A 80 17.17 -4.47 14.51
CA GLU A 80 18.30 -3.94 13.74
C GLU A 80 18.86 -4.99 12.80
N ALA A 81 19.39 -4.56 11.66
CA ALA A 81 20.07 -5.40 10.69
C ALA A 81 21.20 -6.18 11.37
N GLY A 82 21.27 -7.48 11.09
CA GLY A 82 22.24 -8.39 11.72
C GLY A 82 21.79 -8.97 13.07
N SER A 83 20.62 -8.59 13.59
CA SER A 83 20.05 -9.22 14.78
C SER A 83 19.53 -10.64 14.46
N PRO A 84 19.68 -11.62 15.36
CA PRO A 84 19.16 -12.97 15.15
C PRO A 84 17.63 -12.96 15.20
N VAL A 85 16.97 -13.52 14.18
CA VAL A 85 15.49 -13.58 14.11
C VAL A 85 14.96 -14.98 14.40
N ILE A 86 15.59 -16.02 13.84
CA ILE A 86 15.20 -17.42 14.03
C ILE A 86 16.44 -18.29 14.17
N LYS A 87 16.37 -19.25 15.08
CA LYS A 87 17.26 -20.41 15.14
C LYS A 87 16.56 -21.64 14.58
N LEU A 88 17.26 -22.34 13.71
CA LEU A 88 16.86 -23.60 13.12
C LEU A 88 17.68 -24.73 13.74
N ARG A 89 17.18 -25.94 13.60
CA ARG A 89 17.91 -27.17 13.90
C ARG A 89 17.93 -28.06 12.66
N PRO A 90 19.04 -28.73 12.36
CA PRO A 90 19.07 -29.68 11.25
C PRO A 90 18.08 -30.80 11.48
N ASN A 91 17.53 -31.29 10.38
CA ASN A 91 16.70 -32.49 10.35
C ASN A 91 17.32 -33.53 9.40
N PRO A 92 18.51 -34.08 9.74
CA PRO A 92 19.20 -35.01 8.86
C PRO A 92 18.43 -36.33 8.76
N THR A 93 18.42 -36.94 7.58
CA THR A 93 17.80 -38.25 7.43
C THR A 93 18.64 -39.33 8.14
N PRO A 94 18.05 -40.46 8.58
CA PRO A 94 18.81 -41.58 9.13
C PRO A 94 19.92 -42.09 8.20
N GLN A 95 19.72 -41.98 6.88
CA GLN A 95 20.70 -42.35 5.87
C GLN A 95 21.90 -41.39 5.87
N ASP A 96 21.64 -40.08 5.96
CA ASP A 96 22.70 -39.07 6.04
C ASP A 96 23.55 -39.24 7.30
N LEU A 97 22.91 -39.46 8.46
CA LEU A 97 23.61 -39.72 9.72
C LEU A 97 24.48 -40.99 9.63
N THR A 98 23.95 -42.05 9.03
CA THR A 98 24.70 -43.30 8.84
C THR A 98 25.91 -43.10 7.94
N ARG A 99 25.76 -42.38 6.82
CA ARG A 99 26.84 -42.07 5.88
C ARG A 99 27.95 -41.26 6.56
N VAL A 100 27.59 -40.18 7.26
CA VAL A 100 28.57 -39.29 7.90
C VAL A 100 29.30 -40.00 9.05
N ASN A 101 28.60 -40.84 9.82
CA ASN A 101 29.23 -41.65 10.85
C ASN A 101 30.18 -42.71 10.27
N ALA A 102 29.81 -43.36 9.17
CA ALA A 102 30.67 -44.33 8.48
C ALA A 102 31.94 -43.66 7.94
N ASP A 103 31.81 -42.49 7.32
CA ASP A 103 32.95 -41.69 6.84
C ASP A 103 33.89 -41.27 7.97
N LEU A 104 33.34 -40.84 9.11
CA LEU A 104 34.12 -40.47 10.28
C LEU A 104 34.90 -41.68 10.85
N LEU A 105 34.24 -42.84 10.95
CA LEU A 105 34.87 -44.08 11.40
C LEU A 105 35.99 -44.52 10.47
N LYS A 106 35.77 -44.45 9.15
CA LYS A 106 36.78 -44.75 8.14
C LYS A 106 37.99 -43.81 8.26
N SER A 107 37.76 -42.50 8.39
CA SER A 107 38.84 -41.52 8.53
C SER A 107 39.65 -41.72 9.82
N LYS A 108 38.99 -42.10 10.93
CA LYS A 108 39.66 -42.49 12.19
C LYS A 108 40.54 -43.72 12.00
N ALA A 109 40.03 -44.76 11.33
CA ALA A 109 40.79 -45.98 11.05
C ALA A 109 42.01 -45.70 10.15
N ASP A 110 41.85 -44.88 9.12
CA ASP A 110 42.93 -44.45 8.23
C ASP A 110 44.04 -43.70 8.98
N LEU A 111 43.66 -42.78 9.88
CA LEU A 111 44.63 -42.05 10.71
C LEU A 111 45.37 -43.00 11.66
N GLU A 112 44.67 -43.95 12.28
CA GLU A 112 45.29 -44.91 13.19
C GLU A 112 46.29 -45.81 12.45
N SER A 113 45.90 -46.31 11.27
CA SER A 113 46.81 -47.06 10.39
C SER A 113 48.06 -46.25 10.01
N ALA A 114 47.89 -44.97 9.66
CA ALA A 114 49.00 -44.08 9.35
C ALA A 114 49.93 -43.84 10.56
N LYS A 115 49.37 -43.70 11.77
CA LYS A 115 50.14 -43.55 13.01
C LYS A 115 50.92 -44.80 13.36
N VAL A 116 50.32 -45.99 13.26
CA VAL A 116 51.00 -47.27 13.48
C VAL A 116 52.17 -47.44 12.51
N LYS A 117 51.96 -47.11 11.22
CA LYS A 117 53.03 -47.13 10.21
C LYS A 117 54.17 -46.17 10.56
N LEU A 118 53.85 -44.94 10.98
CA LEU A 118 54.85 -43.97 11.41
C LEU A 118 55.62 -44.45 12.66
N ALA A 119 54.92 -44.98 13.67
CA ALA A 119 55.52 -45.49 14.90
C ALA A 119 56.49 -46.66 14.63
N ASN A 120 56.12 -47.56 13.72
CA ASN A 120 57.00 -48.65 13.29
C ASN A 120 58.28 -48.13 12.61
N LEU A 121 58.16 -47.16 11.71
CA LEU A 121 59.31 -46.53 11.05
C LEU A 121 60.16 -45.71 12.04
N GLN A 122 59.55 -45.03 13.00
CA GLN A 122 60.25 -44.35 14.10
C GLN A 122 61.07 -45.32 14.93
N ARG A 123 60.52 -46.49 15.27
CA ARG A 123 61.26 -47.55 16.00
C ARG A 123 62.45 -48.08 15.18
N LEU A 124 62.25 -48.33 13.89
CA LEU A 124 63.33 -48.79 12.98
C LEU A 124 64.45 -47.75 12.86
N ALA A 125 64.09 -46.47 12.76
CA ALA A 125 65.06 -45.36 12.72
C ALA A 125 65.84 -45.23 14.03
N ALA A 126 65.15 -45.36 15.19
CA ALA A 126 65.78 -45.33 16.50
C ALA A 126 66.77 -46.49 16.71
N GLN A 127 66.47 -47.66 16.13
CA GLN A 127 67.37 -48.83 16.10
C GLN A 127 68.51 -48.70 15.06
N LYS A 128 68.60 -47.57 14.35
CA LYS A 128 69.56 -47.29 13.26
C LYS A 128 69.48 -48.29 12.09
N ILE A 129 68.33 -48.95 11.92
CA ILE A 129 68.09 -49.89 10.80
C ILE A 129 67.79 -49.13 9.51
N ILE A 130 67.15 -47.97 9.62
CA ILE A 130 66.90 -47.04 8.50
C ILE A 130 67.46 -45.65 8.84
N PRO A 131 67.96 -44.89 7.86
CA PRO A 131 68.42 -43.53 8.10
C PRO A 131 67.23 -42.58 8.32
N ALA A 132 67.45 -41.48 9.05
CA ALA A 132 66.38 -40.54 9.44
C ALA A 132 65.79 -39.76 8.24
N ASN A 133 66.51 -39.68 7.12
CA ASN A 133 66.06 -39.07 5.86
C ASN A 133 65.45 -40.10 4.90
N PHE A 134 65.07 -41.29 5.37
CA PHE A 134 64.46 -42.30 4.53
C PHE A 134 63.11 -41.80 4.00
N ASP A 135 62.91 -41.84 2.68
CA ASP A 135 61.72 -41.28 2.02
C ASP A 135 60.41 -41.82 2.61
N ALA A 136 60.36 -43.11 2.95
CA ALA A 136 59.17 -43.72 3.56
C ALA A 136 58.83 -43.14 4.93
N TYR A 137 59.83 -42.65 5.69
CA TYR A 137 59.61 -41.99 6.99
C TYR A 137 58.96 -40.61 6.80
N ILE A 138 59.50 -39.80 5.88
CA ILE A 138 58.96 -38.49 5.54
C ILE A 138 57.54 -38.62 4.98
N GLN A 139 57.30 -39.59 4.11
CA GLN A 139 55.97 -39.90 3.59
C GLN A 139 54.99 -40.34 4.68
N ALA A 140 55.42 -41.16 5.65
CA ALA A 140 54.57 -41.56 6.77
C ALA A 140 54.20 -40.38 7.67
N GLN A 141 55.14 -39.45 7.92
CA GLN A 141 54.86 -38.22 8.68
C GLN A 141 53.89 -37.30 7.94
N ALA A 142 54.09 -37.12 6.63
CA ALA A 142 53.17 -36.38 5.77
C ALA A 142 51.77 -37.02 5.72
N ALA A 143 51.70 -38.36 5.67
CA ALA A 143 50.45 -39.11 5.69
C ALA A 143 49.68 -38.91 7.00
N VAL A 144 50.34 -38.97 8.16
CA VAL A 144 49.69 -38.68 9.45
C VAL A 144 49.15 -37.24 9.47
N LYS A 145 49.93 -36.27 8.99
CA LYS A 145 49.48 -34.87 8.92
C LYS A 145 48.26 -34.70 8.00
N SER A 146 48.28 -35.32 6.83
CA SER A 146 47.16 -35.32 5.87
C SER A 146 45.90 -35.97 6.45
N LYS A 147 46.04 -37.19 7.00
CA LYS A 147 44.92 -37.92 7.63
C LYS A 147 44.37 -37.22 8.88
N THR A 148 45.20 -36.48 9.60
CA THR A 148 44.72 -35.64 10.72
C THR A 148 43.85 -34.49 10.22
N ALA A 149 44.23 -33.85 9.12
CA ALA A 149 43.42 -32.79 8.50
C ALA A 149 42.10 -33.35 7.94
N GLU A 150 42.15 -34.51 7.28
CA GLU A 150 40.96 -35.22 6.77
C GLU A 150 40.00 -35.59 7.90
N LEU A 151 40.51 -36.15 9.00
CA LEU A 151 39.68 -36.47 10.17
C LEU A 151 39.03 -35.22 10.76
N LYS A 152 39.77 -34.11 10.84
CA LYS A 152 39.21 -32.84 11.32
C LYS A 152 38.08 -32.34 10.44
N GLN A 153 38.22 -32.44 9.12
CA GLN A 153 37.17 -32.09 8.17
C GLN A 153 35.92 -32.97 8.34
N LYS A 154 36.09 -34.29 8.43
CA LYS A 154 34.97 -35.22 8.63
C LYS A 154 34.28 -35.04 9.99
N GLN A 155 35.03 -34.66 11.02
CA GLN A 155 34.45 -34.30 12.32
C GLN A 155 33.60 -33.02 12.22
N GLN A 156 34.08 -31.99 11.51
CA GLN A 156 33.33 -30.76 11.28
C GLN A 156 32.04 -30.98 10.47
N GLU A 157 32.08 -31.88 9.49
CA GLU A 157 30.91 -32.31 8.70
C GLU A 157 29.87 -33.03 9.58
N SER A 158 30.32 -33.95 10.45
CA SER A 158 29.48 -34.64 11.44
C SER A 158 28.85 -33.69 12.45
N ASP A 159 29.61 -32.74 12.97
CA ASP A 159 29.11 -31.73 13.90
C ASP A 159 28.08 -30.80 13.22
N LEU A 160 28.30 -30.40 11.97
CA LEU A 160 27.32 -29.60 11.21
C LEU A 160 26.00 -30.36 11.03
N MET A 161 26.09 -31.64 10.61
CA MET A 161 24.92 -32.47 10.34
C MET A 161 24.13 -32.78 11.62
N SER A 162 24.82 -32.99 12.75
CA SER A 162 24.19 -33.41 14.01
C SER A 162 23.73 -32.24 14.88
N LYS A 163 24.49 -31.13 14.90
CA LYS A 163 24.24 -29.98 15.79
C LYS A 163 23.74 -28.74 15.05
N GLY A 164 23.92 -28.66 13.74
CA GLY A 164 23.56 -27.48 12.93
C GLY A 164 24.54 -26.34 13.05
N GLU A 165 25.62 -26.56 13.79
CA GLU A 165 26.64 -25.56 14.04
C GLU A 165 27.99 -26.21 13.78
N SER A 166 28.76 -25.62 12.87
CA SER A 166 30.15 -26.01 12.63
C SER A 166 31.02 -24.79 12.38
N ASN A 167 32.22 -24.83 12.94
CA ASN A 167 33.22 -23.78 12.77
C ASN A 167 34.09 -24.13 11.56
N ALA A 168 33.84 -23.50 10.42
CA ALA A 168 34.70 -23.59 9.24
C ALA A 168 35.59 -22.32 9.18
N GLY A 169 36.74 -22.37 9.84
CA GLY A 169 37.63 -21.20 9.96
C GLY A 169 37.01 -20.09 10.81
N SER A 170 36.85 -18.89 10.24
CA SER A 170 36.27 -17.70 10.90
C SER A 170 34.75 -17.61 10.75
N THR A 171 34.12 -18.47 9.95
CA THR A 171 32.69 -18.43 9.64
C THR A 171 31.98 -19.51 10.44
N LYS A 172 31.10 -19.10 11.36
CA LYS A 172 30.12 -20.01 11.98
C LYS A 172 29.09 -20.34 10.91
N LEU A 173 29.07 -21.57 10.42
CA LEU A 173 27.88 -22.09 9.75
C LEU A 173 26.86 -22.29 10.85
N THR A 174 26.01 -21.27 11.04
CA THR A 174 25.03 -21.24 12.11
C THR A 174 23.66 -21.46 11.51
N SER A 175 22.84 -22.26 12.19
CA SER A 175 21.42 -22.40 11.87
C SER A 175 20.59 -21.14 12.21
N ILE A 176 21.23 -19.97 12.39
CA ILE A 176 20.57 -18.73 12.76
C ILE A 176 20.41 -17.84 11.53
N ILE A 177 19.17 -17.42 11.30
CA ILE A 177 18.82 -16.42 10.30
C ILE A 177 18.84 -15.05 10.97
N TYR A 178 19.40 -14.07 10.26
CA TYR A 178 19.55 -12.69 10.74
C TYR A 178 18.66 -11.72 9.94
N ALA A 179 18.29 -10.62 10.57
CA ALA A 179 17.56 -9.54 9.92
C ALA A 179 18.40 -8.86 8.82
N PRO A 180 17.92 -8.75 7.57
CA PRO A 180 18.66 -8.12 6.48
C PRO A 180 18.59 -6.59 6.51
N ILE A 181 17.58 -6.02 7.17
CA ILE A 181 17.33 -4.57 7.23
C ILE A 181 16.97 -4.15 8.66
N ASN A 182 17.19 -2.87 8.96
CA ASN A 182 16.60 -2.24 10.13
C ASN A 182 15.11 -2.04 9.88
N GLY A 183 14.25 -2.42 10.81
CA GLY A 183 12.81 -2.23 10.64
C GLY A 183 11.97 -2.90 11.70
N THR A 184 10.68 -3.01 11.41
CA THR A 184 9.69 -3.67 12.25
C THR A 184 9.28 -4.99 11.63
N VAL A 185 9.07 -6.02 12.46
CA VAL A 185 8.50 -7.30 12.02
C VAL A 185 7.01 -7.10 11.73
N LEU A 186 6.62 -7.24 10.46
CA LEU A 186 5.24 -7.08 10.02
C LEU A 186 4.41 -8.35 10.19
N ASP A 187 5.03 -9.50 9.93
CA ASP A 187 4.36 -10.79 9.89
C ASP A 187 5.38 -11.90 10.18
N VAL A 188 4.97 -12.92 10.92
CA VAL A 188 5.75 -14.14 11.20
C VAL A 188 4.91 -15.31 10.72
N LYS A 189 5.41 -16.03 9.71
CA LYS A 189 4.64 -17.04 8.97
C LYS A 189 4.97 -18.49 9.35
N VAL A 190 5.87 -18.67 10.30
CA VAL A 190 6.32 -19.99 10.73
C VAL A 190 6.24 -20.13 12.23
N ASP A 191 5.96 -21.34 12.69
CA ASP A 191 5.91 -21.68 14.11
C ASP A 191 7.09 -22.53 14.56
N VAL A 192 7.36 -22.53 15.87
CA VAL A 192 8.37 -23.41 16.46
C VAL A 192 7.99 -24.87 16.23
N GLY A 193 8.90 -25.66 15.66
CA GLY A 193 8.67 -27.06 15.27
C GLY A 193 8.28 -27.27 13.81
N GLU A 194 8.04 -26.21 13.04
CA GLU A 194 7.71 -26.33 11.62
C GLU A 194 8.95 -26.66 10.77
N PRO A 195 8.86 -27.61 9.80
CA PRO A 195 9.92 -27.85 8.84
C PRO A 195 9.93 -26.76 7.77
N ILE A 196 11.12 -26.26 7.43
CA ILE A 196 11.30 -25.22 6.43
C ILE A 196 12.25 -25.65 5.32
N THR A 197 11.99 -25.13 4.13
CA THR A 197 12.70 -25.45 2.91
C THR A 197 13.56 -24.27 2.45
N SER A 198 14.77 -24.55 1.97
CA SER A 198 15.76 -23.55 1.55
C SER A 198 15.51 -23.01 0.14
N THR A 199 16.00 -21.79 -0.12
CA THR A 199 16.17 -21.20 -1.47
C THR A 199 17.07 -22.00 -2.40
N GLU A 200 17.95 -22.84 -1.87
CA GLU A 200 18.84 -23.70 -2.67
C GLU A 200 18.18 -25.02 -3.10
N SER A 201 16.98 -25.31 -2.58
CA SER A 201 16.24 -26.51 -2.95
C SER A 201 15.55 -26.35 -4.32
N ASN A 202 15.22 -27.46 -4.97
CA ASN A 202 14.37 -27.46 -6.17
C ASN A 202 12.90 -27.10 -5.88
N GLN A 203 12.56 -26.75 -4.63
CA GLN A 203 11.23 -26.40 -4.18
C GLN A 203 11.15 -24.91 -3.84
N ALA A 204 9.93 -24.37 -3.76
CA ALA A 204 9.73 -23.00 -3.33
C ALA A 204 10.17 -22.84 -1.86
N ALA A 205 11.13 -21.93 -1.62
CA ALA A 205 11.61 -21.65 -0.28
C ALA A 205 10.51 -21.09 0.63
N THR A 206 10.52 -21.56 1.89
CA THR A 206 9.57 -21.10 2.90
C THR A 206 9.82 -19.65 3.25
N GLU A 207 8.77 -18.82 3.16
CA GLU A 207 8.78 -17.45 3.67
C GLU A 207 8.60 -17.49 5.18
N ILE A 208 9.61 -17.02 5.91
CA ILE A 208 9.67 -17.09 7.36
C ILE A 208 8.96 -15.91 8.00
N MET A 209 9.28 -14.70 7.52
CA MET A 209 8.72 -13.47 8.04
C MET A 209 8.84 -12.34 7.03
N THR A 210 8.06 -11.28 7.25
CA THR A 210 8.20 -10.02 6.51
C THR A 210 8.64 -8.92 7.46
N MET A 211 9.67 -8.18 7.06
CA MET A 211 10.15 -6.99 7.76
C MET A 211 10.04 -5.76 6.87
N ALA A 212 9.81 -4.59 7.46
CA ALA A 212 9.78 -3.35 6.72
C ALA A 212 10.20 -2.15 7.57
N ASP A 213 10.70 -1.10 6.92
CA ASP A 213 10.95 0.17 7.59
C ASP A 213 9.64 0.97 7.67
N MET A 214 9.09 1.10 8.88
CA MET A 214 7.87 1.85 9.15
C MET A 214 8.11 3.37 9.27
N ASN A 215 9.33 3.87 9.09
CA ASN A 215 9.58 5.31 9.02
C ASN A 215 9.31 5.88 7.62
N ASN A 216 9.44 5.05 6.58
CA ASN A 216 9.20 5.44 5.20
C ASN A 216 7.98 4.71 4.66
N ILE A 217 6.86 5.41 4.66
CA ILE A 217 5.55 4.88 4.34
C ILE A 217 5.01 5.62 3.12
N ILE A 218 4.33 4.86 2.26
CA ILE A 218 3.68 5.37 1.06
C ILE A 218 2.22 4.95 1.06
N PHE A 219 1.39 5.76 0.41
CA PHE A 219 0.06 5.34 0.03
C PHE A 219 0.13 4.68 -1.34
N LYS A 220 -0.46 3.49 -1.47
CA LYS A 220 -0.72 2.85 -2.75
C LYS A 220 -2.23 2.72 -2.93
N GLY A 221 -2.74 3.26 -4.02
CA GLY A 221 -4.16 3.20 -4.33
C GLY A 221 -4.42 3.16 -5.81
N SER A 222 -5.69 2.99 -6.15
CA SER A 222 -6.17 2.94 -7.52
C SER A 222 -7.04 4.16 -7.82
N VAL A 223 -6.88 4.70 -9.02
CA VAL A 223 -7.64 5.85 -9.53
C VAL A 223 -8.32 5.49 -10.85
N SER A 224 -9.47 6.09 -11.13
CA SER A 224 -10.22 5.85 -12.37
C SER A 224 -9.43 6.19 -13.64
N GLU A 225 -9.70 5.50 -14.75
CA GLU A 225 -9.08 5.78 -16.06
C GLU A 225 -9.26 7.24 -16.51
N HIS A 226 -10.45 7.82 -16.27
CA HIS A 226 -10.76 9.19 -16.66
C HIS A 226 -9.88 10.21 -15.94
N ASP A 227 -9.64 9.98 -14.65
CA ASP A 227 -8.83 10.87 -13.81
C ASP A 227 -7.34 10.61 -14.00
N ALA A 228 -6.93 9.35 -14.19
CA ALA A 228 -5.55 8.95 -14.43
C ALA A 228 -4.91 9.71 -15.60
N ALA A 229 -5.68 9.97 -16.67
CA ALA A 229 -5.23 10.73 -17.83
C ALA A 229 -4.81 12.18 -17.53
N GLN A 230 -5.29 12.75 -16.43
CA GLN A 230 -4.98 14.12 -15.99
C GLN A 230 -3.89 14.16 -14.91
N LEU A 231 -3.46 13.02 -14.38
CA LEU A 231 -2.49 12.96 -13.28
C LEU A 231 -1.07 13.19 -13.78
N THR A 232 -0.32 13.97 -13.01
CA THR A 232 1.12 14.18 -13.22
C THR A 232 1.86 14.05 -11.91
N GLU A 233 3.09 13.55 -11.98
CA GLU A 233 3.96 13.51 -10.80
C GLU A 233 4.11 14.90 -10.18
N GLY A 234 4.03 14.92 -8.85
CA GLY A 234 4.20 16.11 -8.03
C GLY A 234 2.93 16.89 -7.69
N MET A 235 1.76 16.43 -8.14
CA MET A 235 0.48 16.98 -7.70
C MET A 235 0.31 16.87 -6.18
N PRO A 236 -0.29 17.89 -5.53
CA PRO A 236 -0.56 17.85 -4.10
C PRO A 236 -1.73 16.90 -3.81
N VAL A 237 -1.58 16.13 -2.74
CA VAL A 237 -2.55 15.12 -2.31
C VAL A 237 -2.92 15.35 -0.85
N GLU A 238 -4.22 15.30 -0.56
CA GLU A 238 -4.74 15.23 0.81
C GLU A 238 -5.20 13.79 1.09
N LEU A 239 -4.53 13.13 2.02
CA LEU A 239 -4.82 11.78 2.46
C LEU A 239 -5.69 11.81 3.72
N THR A 240 -6.69 10.92 3.75
CA THR A 240 -7.52 10.66 4.93
C THR A 240 -7.45 9.17 5.24
N LEU A 241 -7.15 8.82 6.49
CA LEU A 241 -7.09 7.43 6.93
C LEU A 241 -8.46 7.00 7.47
N ALA A 242 -8.91 5.79 7.16
CA ALA A 242 -10.20 5.30 7.66
C ALA A 242 -10.30 5.28 9.21
N PRO A 243 -9.25 4.91 9.97
CA PRO A 243 -9.29 4.99 11.43
C PRO A 243 -9.22 6.42 12.00
N TYR A 244 -8.82 7.40 11.18
CA TYR A 244 -8.63 8.80 11.61
C TYR A 244 -9.25 9.75 10.56
N PRO A 245 -10.59 9.80 10.44
CA PRO A 245 -11.27 10.53 9.38
C PRO A 245 -11.09 12.06 9.46
N ASP A 246 -10.86 12.59 10.67
CA ASP A 246 -10.66 14.03 10.90
C ASP A 246 -9.23 14.49 10.58
N LEU A 247 -8.29 13.56 10.41
CA LEU A 247 -6.90 13.88 10.18
C LEU A 247 -6.61 13.94 8.67
N LYS A 248 -6.48 15.18 8.16
CA LYS A 248 -6.02 15.47 6.81
C LYS A 248 -4.50 15.49 6.77
N ILE A 249 -3.92 14.61 5.94
CA ILE A 249 -2.47 14.44 5.85
C ILE A 249 -2.02 14.87 4.46
N ALA A 250 -1.15 15.86 4.40
CA ALA A 250 -0.58 16.29 3.13
C ALA A 250 0.45 15.25 2.63
N GLY A 251 0.41 14.98 1.34
CA GLY A 251 1.38 14.17 0.62
C GLY A 251 1.57 14.67 -0.80
N LYS A 252 2.50 14.04 -1.53
CA LYS A 252 2.80 14.38 -2.92
C LYS A 252 2.70 13.14 -3.80
N LEU A 253 1.99 13.26 -4.92
CA LEU A 253 1.90 12.19 -5.90
C LEU A 253 3.30 11.95 -6.49
N THR A 254 3.81 10.74 -6.35
CA THR A 254 5.18 10.39 -6.76
C THR A 254 5.25 9.48 -7.96
N LYS A 255 4.29 8.57 -8.12
CA LYS A 255 4.20 7.72 -9.30
C LYS A 255 2.77 7.54 -9.73
N VAL A 256 2.60 7.40 -11.03
CA VAL A 256 1.36 7.00 -11.69
C VAL A 256 1.72 5.84 -12.62
N ALA A 257 1.02 4.71 -12.50
CA ALA A 257 1.25 3.58 -13.37
C ALA A 257 0.91 3.94 -14.81
N VAL A 258 1.72 3.46 -15.75
CA VAL A 258 1.49 3.63 -17.19
C VAL A 258 0.54 2.58 -17.76
N GLN A 259 0.33 1.50 -17.01
CA GLN A 259 -0.50 0.36 -17.39
C GLN A 259 -1.57 0.14 -16.31
N SER A 260 -2.80 -0.16 -16.73
CA SER A 260 -3.91 -0.41 -15.81
C SER A 260 -3.64 -1.66 -14.96
N GLU A 261 -4.15 -1.67 -13.74
CA GLU A 261 -3.94 -2.76 -12.78
C GLU A 261 -4.41 -4.11 -13.34
N LYS A 262 -5.49 -4.11 -14.14
CA LYS A 262 -6.01 -5.28 -14.86
C LYS A 262 -4.99 -5.94 -15.78
N LEU A 263 -4.10 -5.17 -16.41
CA LEU A 263 -3.08 -5.69 -17.31
C LEU A 263 -1.76 -6.00 -16.58
N ASN A 264 -1.60 -5.53 -15.34
CA ASN A 264 -0.45 -5.84 -14.48
C ASN A 264 -0.65 -7.14 -13.67
N ASP A 265 -1.90 -7.59 -13.50
CA ASP A 265 -2.21 -8.81 -12.77
C ASP A 265 -1.95 -10.04 -13.67
N ASP A 266 -0.68 -10.44 -13.75
CA ASP A 266 -0.17 -11.62 -14.47
C ASP A 266 -0.52 -12.94 -13.74
N SER A 267 -1.54 -12.91 -12.89
CA SER A 267 -2.02 -14.05 -12.11
C SER A 267 -2.82 -15.00 -12.99
N ASN A 268 -2.10 -15.92 -13.63
CA ASN A 268 -2.57 -17.19 -14.20
C ASN A 268 -3.21 -18.11 -13.12
N ASN A 269 -4.23 -17.64 -12.40
CA ASN A 269 -5.02 -18.45 -11.49
C ASN A 269 -6.49 -18.05 -11.59
N ASN A 270 -7.22 -18.83 -12.40
CA ASN A 270 -8.64 -19.16 -12.35
C ASN A 270 -9.48 -18.62 -11.15
N GLN A 271 -9.64 -17.31 -11.02
CA GLN A 271 -10.80 -16.72 -10.36
C GLN A 271 -11.23 -15.48 -11.13
N GLN A 272 -12.42 -15.58 -11.71
CA GLN A 272 -13.22 -14.48 -12.18
C GLN A 272 -13.41 -13.45 -11.07
N ALA A 273 -12.54 -12.45 -11.01
CA ALA A 273 -12.94 -11.12 -10.62
C ALA A 273 -12.85 -10.28 -11.90
N GLN A 274 -13.90 -10.37 -12.72
CA GLN A 274 -14.21 -9.35 -13.73
C GLN A 274 -14.55 -8.06 -12.99
N SER A 275 -13.56 -7.43 -12.35
CA SER A 275 -13.72 -6.04 -11.95
C SER A 275 -13.66 -5.24 -13.25
N PHE A 276 -14.75 -4.54 -13.56
CA PHE A 276 -14.78 -3.55 -14.65
C PHE A 276 -13.97 -2.29 -14.32
N ASP A 277 -13.27 -2.30 -13.17
CA ASP A 277 -12.49 -1.17 -12.71
C ASP A 277 -11.14 -1.14 -13.46
N ASN A 278 -11.07 -0.35 -14.53
CA ASN A 278 -9.84 0.01 -15.23
C ASN A 278 -9.04 1.03 -14.40
N GLY A 279 -8.69 0.64 -13.18
CA GLY A 279 -7.91 1.47 -12.27
C GLY A 279 -6.44 1.58 -12.69
N PHE A 280 -5.82 2.71 -12.40
CA PHE A 280 -4.38 2.92 -12.50
C PHE A 280 -3.78 3.07 -11.10
N ALA A 281 -2.70 2.33 -10.83
CA ALA A 281 -2.04 2.42 -9.55
C ALA A 281 -1.33 3.79 -9.38
N VAL A 282 -1.50 4.41 -8.22
CA VAL A 282 -0.82 5.65 -7.84
C VAL A 282 -0.06 5.45 -6.54
N GLU A 283 1.13 6.06 -6.45
CA GLU A 283 1.93 6.08 -5.23
C GLU A 283 2.09 7.52 -4.73
N VAL A 284 1.72 7.77 -3.48
CA VAL A 284 1.90 9.06 -2.80
C VAL A 284 2.94 8.89 -1.70
N SER A 285 3.94 9.77 -1.71
CA SER A 285 5.06 9.79 -0.75
C SER A 285 5.16 11.14 -0.04
N ASP A 286 6.21 11.33 0.76
CA ASP A 286 6.43 12.53 1.61
C ASP A 286 5.25 12.80 2.56
N ILE A 287 4.73 11.71 3.13
CA ILE A 287 3.59 11.75 4.04
C ILE A 287 4.11 11.99 5.45
N LYS A 288 3.74 13.13 6.04
CA LYS A 288 4.16 13.49 7.41
C LYS A 288 3.05 13.15 8.40
N PHE A 289 3.17 11.97 9.00
CA PHE A 289 2.26 11.55 10.05
C PHE A 289 2.57 12.26 11.38
N PRO A 290 1.55 12.71 12.13
CA PRO A 290 1.74 13.17 13.51
C PRO A 290 2.37 12.07 14.38
N LYS A 291 3.20 12.44 15.35
CA LYS A 291 3.90 11.46 16.22
C LYS A 291 2.97 10.70 17.17
N ASP A 292 1.77 11.21 17.38
CA ASP A 292 0.82 10.68 18.37
C ASP A 292 -0.07 9.55 17.82
N ILE A 293 0.01 9.27 16.51
CA ILE A 293 -0.78 8.20 15.89
C ILE A 293 0.02 6.90 15.78
N THR A 294 -0.60 5.80 16.21
CA THR A 294 -0.08 4.46 15.94
C THR A 294 -0.53 4.05 14.55
N LEU A 295 0.40 4.06 13.60
CA LEU A 295 0.15 3.63 12.24
C LEU A 295 0.44 2.14 12.09
N ARG A 296 -0.44 1.41 11.39
CA ARG A 296 -0.23 0.02 11.02
C ARG A 296 -0.24 -0.10 9.50
N SER A 297 0.61 -0.99 8.97
CA SER A 297 0.59 -1.32 7.55
C SER A 297 -0.77 -1.93 7.18
N GLY A 298 -1.31 -1.54 6.03
CA GLY A 298 -2.60 -2.02 5.52
C GLY A 298 -3.80 -1.17 5.94
N PHE A 299 -3.62 -0.04 6.63
CA PHE A 299 -4.72 0.90 6.86
C PHE A 299 -5.28 1.42 5.55
N THR A 300 -6.60 1.30 5.37
CA THR A 300 -7.30 1.91 4.25
C THR A 300 -7.21 3.43 4.33
N ALA A 301 -6.95 4.05 3.19
CA ALA A 301 -6.89 5.48 3.06
C ALA A 301 -7.54 5.93 1.74
N THR A 302 -7.99 7.17 1.74
CA THR A 302 -8.51 7.86 0.56
C THR A 302 -7.62 9.05 0.28
N ALA A 303 -7.13 9.15 -0.94
CA ALA A 303 -6.30 10.24 -1.42
C ALA A 303 -7.12 11.15 -2.34
N HIS A 304 -7.24 12.41 -1.96
CA HIS A 304 -7.81 13.47 -2.79
C HIS A 304 -6.68 14.19 -3.50
N ILE A 305 -6.53 13.92 -4.80
CA ILE A 305 -5.46 14.47 -5.63
C ILE A 305 -5.99 15.71 -6.32
N THR A 306 -5.38 16.88 -6.09
CA THR A 306 -5.86 18.13 -6.70
C THR A 306 -5.38 18.24 -8.14
N LEU A 307 -6.28 18.09 -9.11
CA LEU A 307 -5.98 18.22 -10.54
C LEU A 307 -5.86 19.67 -10.99
N LYS A 308 -6.81 20.49 -10.55
CA LYS A 308 -6.89 21.93 -10.85
C LYS A 308 -7.44 22.67 -9.65
N LYS A 309 -6.94 23.88 -9.44
CA LYS A 309 -7.34 24.75 -8.34
C LYS A 309 -7.54 26.16 -8.85
N ALA A 310 -8.71 26.73 -8.57
CA ALA A 310 -9.05 28.11 -8.85
C ALA A 310 -9.39 28.80 -7.53
N THR A 311 -8.61 29.81 -7.14
CA THR A 311 -8.76 30.54 -5.87
C THR A 311 -9.45 31.87 -6.08
N ASP A 312 -10.34 32.24 -5.17
CA ASP A 312 -11.08 33.53 -5.19
C ASP A 312 -11.85 33.76 -6.50
N VAL A 313 -12.54 32.72 -6.97
CA VAL A 313 -13.36 32.77 -8.19
C VAL A 313 -14.83 32.88 -7.85
N MET A 314 -15.62 33.48 -8.74
CA MET A 314 -17.07 33.58 -8.57
C MET A 314 -17.69 32.19 -8.66
N THR A 315 -18.39 31.77 -7.62
CA THR A 315 -18.99 30.44 -7.56
C THR A 315 -20.50 30.50 -7.37
N VAL A 316 -21.18 29.56 -8.02
CA VAL A 316 -22.59 29.28 -7.78
C VAL A 316 -22.75 27.79 -7.50
N PRO A 317 -23.67 27.40 -6.60
CA PRO A 317 -24.01 25.98 -6.43
C PRO A 317 -24.45 25.40 -7.77
N GLU A 318 -23.97 24.21 -8.12
CA GLU A 318 -24.29 23.56 -9.40
C GLU A 318 -25.81 23.35 -9.57
N ARG A 319 -26.50 23.10 -8.46
CA ARG A 319 -27.97 23.03 -8.37
C ARG A 319 -28.71 24.32 -8.71
N ALA A 320 -28.03 25.44 -8.95
CA ALA A 320 -28.63 26.70 -9.41
C ALA A 320 -28.58 26.84 -10.94
N LEU A 321 -27.88 25.94 -11.63
CA LEU A 321 -27.75 25.96 -13.08
C LEU A 321 -28.92 25.28 -13.78
N HIS A 322 -29.36 25.87 -14.88
CA HIS A 322 -30.23 25.24 -15.85
C HIS A 322 -29.53 25.12 -17.20
N PHE A 323 -29.93 24.12 -17.98
CA PHE A 323 -29.37 23.87 -19.30
C PHE A 323 -30.50 23.91 -20.34
N LYS A 324 -30.31 24.73 -21.38
CA LYS A 324 -31.15 24.67 -22.57
C LYS A 324 -30.34 24.02 -23.68
N GLY A 325 -30.46 22.70 -23.81
CA GLY A 325 -29.55 21.92 -24.64
C GLY A 325 -28.14 21.94 -24.04
N ASN A 326 -27.19 22.56 -24.74
CA ASN A 326 -25.78 22.67 -24.30
C ASN A 326 -25.42 24.04 -23.70
N ASP A 327 -26.37 24.99 -23.66
CA ASP A 327 -26.13 26.35 -23.18
C ASP A 327 -26.59 26.50 -21.71
N PRO A 328 -25.66 26.73 -20.76
CA PRO A 328 -26.00 26.93 -19.35
C PRO A 328 -26.50 28.35 -19.08
N PHE A 329 -27.50 28.46 -18.20
CA PHE A 329 -28.05 29.73 -17.74
C PHE A 329 -28.48 29.65 -16.27
N VAL A 330 -28.53 30.80 -15.60
CA VAL A 330 -29.08 30.95 -14.25
C VAL A 330 -30.35 31.78 -14.27
N LEU A 331 -31.19 31.59 -13.27
CA LEU A 331 -32.40 32.38 -13.08
C LEU A 331 -32.14 33.47 -12.03
N ILE A 332 -32.34 34.73 -12.41
CA ILE A 332 -32.24 35.87 -11.50
C ILE A 332 -33.63 36.43 -11.30
N ALA A 333 -34.03 36.70 -10.06
CA ALA A 333 -35.33 37.27 -9.75
C ALA A 333 -35.49 38.65 -10.42
N ASP A 334 -36.64 38.88 -11.02
CA ASP A 334 -36.97 40.11 -11.76
C ASP A 334 -38.46 40.44 -11.58
N ASP A 335 -38.84 41.70 -11.74
CA ASP A 335 -40.22 42.20 -11.57
C ASP A 335 -41.15 41.82 -12.74
N SER A 336 -40.75 40.84 -13.56
CA SER A 336 -41.51 40.35 -14.71
C SER A 336 -42.73 39.53 -14.28
N THR A 337 -43.69 39.31 -15.19
CA THR A 337 -44.89 38.49 -14.93
C THR A 337 -44.57 37.03 -14.56
N LYS A 338 -43.36 36.55 -14.85
CA LYS A 338 -42.86 35.22 -14.43
C LYS A 338 -42.04 35.28 -13.13
N GLY A 339 -41.63 36.47 -12.68
CA GLY A 339 -40.83 36.67 -11.47
C GLY A 339 -39.33 36.40 -11.63
N TYR A 340 -38.85 36.07 -12.84
CA TYR A 340 -37.43 35.76 -13.09
C TYR A 340 -36.98 36.05 -14.52
N LYS A 341 -35.68 36.25 -14.69
CA LYS A 341 -34.96 36.43 -15.96
C LYS A 341 -33.90 35.35 -16.13
N GLN A 342 -33.86 34.75 -17.32
CA GLN A 342 -32.80 33.82 -17.72
C GLN A 342 -31.56 34.61 -18.13
N VAL A 343 -30.43 34.33 -17.48
CA VAL A 343 -29.14 34.94 -17.82
C VAL A 343 -28.16 33.85 -18.23
N PRO A 344 -27.69 33.86 -19.49
CA PRO A 344 -26.70 32.88 -19.93
C PRO A 344 -25.38 33.10 -19.18
N VAL A 345 -24.74 32.00 -18.79
CA VAL A 345 -23.50 32.03 -18.03
C VAL A 345 -22.42 31.23 -18.74
N LYS A 346 -21.17 31.62 -18.57
CA LYS A 346 -20.03 30.84 -19.04
C LYS A 346 -19.40 30.14 -17.86
N LEU A 347 -19.39 28.80 -17.89
CA LEU A 347 -18.87 27.98 -16.81
C LEU A 347 -17.35 27.76 -16.92
N GLY A 348 -16.72 27.61 -15.77
CA GLY A 348 -15.31 27.27 -15.59
C GLY A 348 -15.14 25.92 -14.90
N LEU A 349 -14.29 25.87 -13.87
CA LEU A 349 -14.05 24.67 -13.07
C LEU A 349 -15.28 24.30 -12.21
N SER A 350 -15.64 23.01 -12.14
CA SER A 350 -16.63 22.50 -11.17
C SER A 350 -15.98 21.51 -10.20
N ASP A 351 -16.37 21.58 -8.93
CA ASP A 351 -16.05 20.59 -7.89
C ASP A 351 -17.21 19.58 -7.65
N GLY A 352 -18.30 19.66 -8.43
CA GLY A 352 -19.50 18.83 -8.32
C GLY A 352 -20.52 19.33 -7.29
N ILE A 353 -20.19 20.37 -6.51
CA ILE A 353 -21.10 21.05 -5.58
C ILE A 353 -21.30 22.51 -6.03
N ASN A 354 -20.21 23.17 -6.38
CA ASN A 354 -20.13 24.53 -6.87
C ASN A 354 -19.38 24.55 -8.21
N VAL A 355 -19.80 25.48 -9.06
CA VAL A 355 -19.18 25.74 -10.35
C VAL A 355 -18.68 27.18 -10.41
N GLU A 356 -17.53 27.36 -11.02
CA GLU A 356 -16.96 28.65 -11.36
C GLU A 356 -17.77 29.28 -12.50
N VAL A 357 -18.10 30.56 -12.35
CA VAL A 357 -18.77 31.35 -13.38
C VAL A 357 -17.82 32.44 -13.86
N LEU A 358 -17.37 32.30 -15.12
CA LEU A 358 -16.43 33.23 -15.75
C LEU A 358 -17.10 34.52 -16.20
N SER A 359 -18.39 34.46 -16.56
CA SER A 359 -19.16 35.62 -17.02
C SER A 359 -20.66 35.37 -16.89
N GLY A 360 -21.41 36.45 -16.65
CA GLY A 360 -22.88 36.46 -16.66
C GLY A 360 -23.54 36.73 -15.30
N ILE A 361 -22.75 36.83 -14.22
CA ILE A 361 -23.25 37.07 -12.86
C ILE A 361 -22.40 38.14 -12.17
N GLU A 362 -23.06 39.02 -11.42
CA GLU A 362 -22.41 40.03 -10.59
C GLU A 362 -22.08 39.50 -9.17
N PRO A 363 -21.07 40.06 -8.49
CA PRO A 363 -20.75 39.65 -7.13
C PRO A 363 -21.93 39.82 -6.16
N LYS A 364 -22.19 38.78 -5.35
CA LYS A 364 -23.30 38.72 -4.37
C LYS A 364 -24.70 38.81 -4.98
N GLN A 365 -24.83 38.57 -6.28
CA GLN A 365 -26.13 38.51 -6.92
C GLN A 365 -26.93 37.31 -6.38
N SER A 366 -28.21 37.55 -6.10
CA SER A 366 -29.14 36.53 -5.64
C SER A 366 -29.70 35.77 -6.85
N ILE A 367 -29.48 34.46 -6.87
CA ILE A 367 -29.86 33.53 -7.93
C ILE A 367 -30.99 32.64 -7.40
N ILE A 368 -31.98 32.34 -8.23
CA ILE A 368 -33.08 31.45 -7.87
C ILE A 368 -32.58 30.00 -7.88
N ASP A 369 -32.95 29.26 -6.84
CA ASP A 369 -32.72 27.81 -6.74
C ASP A 369 -33.47 27.04 -7.83
N ALA A 370 -32.74 26.33 -8.69
CA ALA A 370 -33.32 25.61 -9.83
C ALA A 370 -34.31 24.52 -9.39
N SER A 371 -34.14 23.97 -8.19
CA SER A 371 -35.00 22.92 -7.63
C SER A 371 -36.44 23.37 -7.33
N MET A 372 -36.71 24.68 -7.33
CA MET A 372 -38.03 25.26 -7.06
C MET A 372 -38.80 25.64 -8.33
N VAL A 373 -38.20 25.48 -9.52
CA VAL A 373 -38.84 25.79 -10.80
C VAL A 373 -39.03 24.49 -11.57
N GLU A 374 -40.08 23.75 -11.22
CA GLU A 374 -40.46 22.52 -11.94
C GLU A 374 -40.92 22.86 -13.37
N GLY A 375 -40.35 22.17 -14.36
CA GLY A 375 -40.89 22.12 -15.73
C GLY A 375 -40.35 23.16 -16.73
N LEU A 376 -39.05 23.51 -16.66
CA LEU A 376 -38.37 24.36 -17.66
C LEU A 376 -37.76 23.57 -18.83
#